data_AF-A0A1L9U5Z4-F1
#
_entry.id   AF-A0A1L9U5Z4-F1
#
_cell.length_a   1.000
_cell.length_b   1.000
_cell.length_c   1.000
_cell.angle_alpha   90.00
_cell.angle_beta   90.00
_cell.angle_gamma   90.00
#
_symmetry.space_group_name_H-M   'P 1'
#
loop_
_entity.id
_entity.type
_entity.pdbx_description
1 polymer ?
#
loop_
_entity_poly.entity_id
_entity_poly.type
_entity_poly.pdbx_seq_one_letter_code
_entity_poly.pdbx_strand_id
1 'polypeptide(L)'
;MFIQGCKNIQFLCSLLACALLLVCAALIVLKALHIEPSEASCDKLTYPWSPALDIIKYHWETFENHQFSIKTSYFSFRPTQEIEDAWNELLPQHPISIPADRLQSLGQLDSADDPAWVRDPGDASAILALPEYAVQLGCLNFLRQLGYRSDDNFTHLPSFQGENSLVWDRAYQCIERLRHAIMVRTSNAWIWTIG
;
A
#
# COMPACT_ATOMS: atom_id res chain seq x y z
N MET A 1 72.39 12.22 -7.72
CA MET A 1 71.38 12.64 -8.73
C MET A 1 70.19 11.68 -8.84
N PHE A 2 70.33 10.38 -8.57
CA PHE A 2 69.23 9.39 -8.68
C PHE A 2 68.06 9.56 -7.68
N ILE A 3 68.31 10.04 -6.46
CA ILE A 3 67.28 10.16 -5.40
C ILE A 3 66.26 11.28 -5.69
N GLN A 4 66.67 12.34 -6.39
CA GLN A 4 65.80 13.46 -6.77
C GLN A 4 64.82 13.07 -7.90
N GLY A 5 65.24 12.19 -8.81
CA GLY A 5 64.42 11.67 -9.90
C GLY A 5 63.27 10.79 -9.42
N CYS A 6 63.52 9.91 -8.44
CA CYS A 6 62.47 9.08 -7.84
C CYS A 6 61.42 9.90 -7.08
N LYS A 7 61.81 10.96 -6.36
CA LYS A 7 60.86 11.86 -5.69
C LYS A 7 59.96 12.58 -6.71
N ASN A 8 60.52 13.09 -7.81
CA ASN A 8 59.74 13.75 -8.85
C ASN A 8 58.75 12.80 -9.55
N ILE A 9 59.15 11.55 -9.82
CA ILE A 9 58.27 10.52 -10.39
C ILE A 9 57.13 10.18 -9.41
N GLN A 10 57.43 10.04 -8.12
CA GLN A 10 56.42 9.77 -7.09
C GLN A 10 55.43 10.93 -6.91
N PHE A 11 55.89 12.18 -7.00
CA PHE A 11 55.02 13.37 -7.01
C PHE A 11 54.13 13.43 -8.25
N LEU A 12 54.66 13.12 -9.45
CA LEU A 12 53.91 13.07 -10.70
C LEU A 12 52.82 11.99 -10.68
N CYS A 13 53.14 10.78 -10.20
CA CYS A 13 52.15 9.71 -10.05
C CYS A 13 51.04 10.07 -9.05
N SER A 14 51.38 10.73 -7.94
CA SER A 14 50.40 11.18 -6.94
C SER A 14 49.47 12.26 -7.49
N LEU A 15 50.00 13.24 -8.23
CA LEU A 15 49.22 14.28 -8.90
C LEU A 15 48.27 13.70 -9.96
N LEU A 16 48.74 12.74 -10.76
CA LEU A 16 47.91 12.03 -11.74
C LEU A 16 46.79 11.22 -11.08
N ALA A 17 47.07 10.54 -9.97
CA ALA A 17 46.06 9.81 -9.20
C ALA A 17 44.99 10.74 -8.62
N CYS A 18 45.39 11.87 -8.03
CA CYS A 18 44.45 12.88 -7.51
C CYS A 18 43.59 13.48 -8.63
N ALA A 19 44.18 13.81 -9.77
CA ALA A 19 43.44 14.33 -10.92
C ALA A 19 42.42 13.31 -11.45
N LEU A 20 42.81 12.04 -11.55
CA LEU A 20 41.91 10.96 -11.96
C LEU A 20 40.74 10.78 -10.98
N LEU A 21 41.02 10.81 -9.67
CA LEU A 21 39.98 10.69 -8.64
C LEU A 21 39.00 11.88 -8.69
N LEU A 22 39.48 13.10 -8.90
CA LEU A 22 38.64 14.28 -9.04
C LEU A 22 37.75 14.21 -10.29
N VAL A 23 38.30 13.73 -11.41
CA VAL A 23 37.52 13.52 -12.65
C VAL A 23 36.45 12.45 -12.45
N CYS A 24 36.80 11.31 -11.84
CA CYS A 24 35.84 10.26 -11.52
C CYS A 24 34.73 10.77 -10.59
N ALA A 25 35.08 11.53 -9.55
CA ALA A 25 34.12 12.13 -8.64
C ALA A 25 33.18 13.11 -9.37
N ALA A 26 33.71 13.98 -10.23
CA ALA A 26 32.92 14.91 -11.02
C ALA A 26 31.96 14.19 -11.98
N LEU A 27 32.41 13.10 -12.62
CA LEU A 27 31.56 12.29 -13.51
C LEU A 27 30.44 11.58 -12.76
N ILE A 28 30.70 11.08 -11.54
CA ILE A 28 29.67 10.46 -10.69
C ILE A 28 28.63 11.51 -10.27
N VAL A 29 29.06 12.71 -9.86
CA VAL A 29 28.14 13.80 -9.49
C VAL A 29 27.29 14.23 -10.68
N LEU A 30 27.88 14.40 -11.86
CA LEU A 30 27.15 14.75 -13.09
C LEU A 30 26.12 13.68 -13.47
N LYS A 31 26.46 12.40 -13.32
CA LYS A 31 25.52 11.29 -13.53
C LYS A 31 24.40 11.29 -12.48
N ALA A 32 24.73 11.51 -11.21
CA ALA A 32 23.75 11.54 -10.12
C ALA A 32 22.74 12.69 -10.28
N LEU A 33 23.18 13.84 -10.80
CA LEU A 33 22.29 14.98 -11.10
C LEU A 33 21.37 14.74 -12.30
N HIS A 34 21.67 13.77 -13.16
CA HIS A 34 20.91 13.49 -14.39
C HIS A 34 20.09 12.20 -14.33
N ILE A 35 20.30 11.35 -13.34
CA ILE A 35 19.56 10.10 -13.15
C ILE A 35 18.52 10.35 -12.06
N GLU A 36 17.34 10.77 -12.47
CA GLU A 36 16.14 10.66 -11.63
C GLU A 36 15.55 9.26 -11.89
N PRO A 37 15.60 8.33 -10.92
CA PRO A 37 14.91 7.06 -11.07
C PRO A 37 13.40 7.31 -11.15
N SER A 38 12.71 6.62 -12.06
CA SER A 38 11.25 6.64 -12.08
C SER A 38 10.70 6.13 -10.74
N GLU A 39 9.60 6.70 -10.25
CA GLU A 39 8.92 6.23 -9.02
C GLU A 39 8.68 4.70 -9.06
N ALA A 40 8.20 4.18 -10.18
CA ALA A 40 8.00 2.74 -10.40
C ALA A 40 9.27 1.87 -10.22
N SER A 41 10.46 2.43 -10.42
CA SER A 41 11.73 1.73 -10.18
C SER A 41 12.09 1.73 -8.70
N CYS A 42 11.77 2.81 -7.98
CA CYS A 42 11.94 2.90 -6.54
C CYS A 42 10.97 1.96 -5.79
N ASP A 43 9.74 1.80 -6.30
CA ASP A 43 8.74 0.95 -5.65
C ASP A 43 9.13 -0.52 -5.68
N LYS A 44 9.68 -0.99 -6.80
CA LYS A 44 10.17 -2.37 -6.94
C LYS A 44 11.29 -2.70 -5.95
N LEU A 45 12.02 -1.69 -5.49
CA LEU A 45 13.10 -1.83 -4.52
C LEU A 45 12.61 -1.67 -3.06
N THR A 46 11.49 -0.98 -2.87
CA THR A 46 11.02 -0.54 -1.54
C THR A 46 9.84 -1.35 -1.02
N TYR A 47 9.00 -1.86 -1.92
CA TYR A 47 7.78 -2.59 -1.60
C TYR A 47 7.86 -4.04 -2.08
N PRO A 48 7.21 -4.97 -1.36
CA PRO A 48 7.04 -6.34 -1.84
C PRO A 48 6.24 -6.36 -3.15
N TRP A 49 6.38 -7.46 -3.89
CA TRP A 49 5.60 -7.65 -5.12
C TRP A 49 4.10 -7.50 -4.83
N SER A 50 3.39 -6.82 -5.72
CA SER A 50 1.96 -6.56 -5.59
C SER A 50 1.34 -6.53 -7.00
N PRO A 51 0.20 -7.20 -7.24
CA PRO A 51 -0.50 -7.13 -8.53
C PRO A 51 -1.00 -5.70 -8.84
N ALA A 52 -1.05 -4.81 -7.85
CA ALA A 52 -1.43 -3.42 -8.06
C ALA A 52 -0.28 -2.57 -8.66
N LEU A 53 0.98 -3.00 -8.59
CA LEU A 53 2.12 -2.22 -9.09
C LEU A 53 2.04 -1.91 -10.58
N ASP A 54 1.44 -2.79 -11.38
CA ASP A 54 1.28 -2.59 -12.82
C ASP A 54 0.06 -1.72 -13.17
N ILE A 55 -0.79 -1.40 -12.19
CA ILE A 55 -2.07 -0.70 -12.37
C ILE A 55 -2.04 0.70 -11.74
N ILE A 56 -1.23 0.91 -10.69
CA ILE A 56 -1.11 2.18 -9.99
C ILE A 56 -0.51 3.25 -10.92
N LYS A 57 -1.25 4.35 -11.10
CA LYS A 57 -0.79 5.55 -11.79
C LYS A 57 -0.58 6.67 -10.78
N TYR A 58 0.66 7.12 -10.66
CA TYR A 58 1.01 8.25 -9.81
C TYR A 58 0.46 9.55 -10.38
N HIS A 59 -0.26 10.28 -9.55
CA HIS A 59 -0.70 11.63 -9.83
C HIS A 59 -0.34 12.49 -8.62
N TRP A 60 0.36 13.58 -8.89
CA TRP A 60 0.67 14.56 -7.86
C TRP A 60 -0.55 15.43 -7.64
N GLU A 61 -1.22 15.21 -6.51
CA GLU A 61 -2.28 16.09 -6.05
C GLU A 61 -1.83 16.86 -4.81
N THR A 62 -2.08 18.16 -4.83
CA THR A 62 -1.94 18.97 -3.63
C THR A 62 -3.21 18.80 -2.83
N PHE A 63 -3.11 18.25 -1.62
CA PHE A 63 -4.24 18.21 -0.71
C PHE A 63 -4.69 19.63 -0.39
N GLU A 64 -5.79 20.09 -0.99
CA GLU A 64 -6.42 21.39 -0.69
C GLU A 64 -7.16 21.36 0.66
N ASN A 65 -6.57 20.77 1.69
CA ASN A 65 -7.17 20.62 3.01
C ASN A 65 -6.84 21.81 3.91
N HIS A 66 -7.43 22.96 3.62
CA HIS A 66 -7.41 24.07 4.58
C HIS A 66 -8.49 23.93 5.68
N GLN A 67 -9.47 23.03 5.52
CA GLN A 67 -10.54 22.83 6.51
C GLN A 67 -11.04 21.37 6.53
N PHE A 68 -10.54 20.56 7.48
CA PHE A 68 -11.09 19.23 7.81
C PHE A 68 -12.56 19.26 8.32
N SER A 69 -13.16 20.44 8.39
CA SER A 69 -14.53 20.73 8.84
C SER A 69 -15.52 20.93 7.68
N ILE A 70 -15.10 20.81 6.42
CA ILE A 70 -16.01 20.87 5.27
C ILE A 70 -16.80 19.56 5.22
N LYS A 71 -18.13 19.67 5.41
CA LYS A 71 -19.06 18.60 5.03
C LYS A 71 -18.95 18.39 3.53
N THR A 72 -18.31 17.31 3.11
CA THR A 72 -18.42 16.85 1.73
C THR A 72 -19.78 16.18 1.54
N SER A 73 -20.27 16.12 0.30
CA SER A 73 -21.47 15.34 -0.06
C SER A 73 -21.36 13.87 0.31
N TYR A 74 -20.13 13.38 0.50
CA TYR A 74 -19.77 11.98 0.73
C TYR A 74 -19.70 11.61 2.22
N PHE A 75 -19.47 12.57 3.12
CA PHE A 75 -19.16 12.30 4.53
C PHE A 75 -20.08 13.09 5.48
N SER A 76 -21.39 12.85 5.37
CA SER A 76 -22.32 13.08 6.48
C SER A 76 -22.42 11.80 7.31
N PHE A 77 -22.61 11.94 8.62
CA PHE A 77 -22.77 10.79 9.50
C PHE A 77 -24.10 10.06 9.23
N ARG A 78 -25.19 10.79 8.92
CA ARG A 78 -26.50 10.19 8.66
C ARG A 78 -26.48 9.40 7.33
N PRO A 79 -26.87 8.12 7.34
CA PRO A 79 -27.10 7.33 6.12
C PRO A 79 -28.20 7.98 5.26
N THR A 80 -27.86 8.35 4.03
CA THR A 80 -28.85 8.63 2.98
C THR A 80 -28.52 7.73 1.79
N GLN A 81 -29.47 7.51 0.88
CA GLN A 81 -29.22 6.65 -0.28
C GLN A 81 -28.02 7.14 -1.10
N GLU A 82 -27.92 8.46 -1.29
CA GLU A 82 -26.80 9.08 -2.02
C GLU A 82 -25.45 8.82 -1.34
N ILE A 83 -25.42 8.75 -0.01
CA ILE A 83 -24.22 8.44 0.77
C ILE A 83 -23.90 6.94 0.68
N GLU A 84 -24.89 6.06 0.78
CA GLU A 84 -24.65 4.62 0.60
C GLU A 84 -24.15 4.31 -0.81
N ASP A 85 -24.71 4.95 -1.84
CA ASP A 85 -24.28 4.82 -3.23
C ASP A 85 -22.84 5.31 -3.42
N ALA A 86 -22.49 6.46 -2.83
CA ALA A 86 -21.12 6.96 -2.81
C ALA A 86 -20.13 5.99 -2.14
N TRP A 87 -20.51 5.40 -1.00
CA TRP A 87 -19.67 4.40 -0.34
C TRP A 87 -19.53 3.14 -1.21
N ASN A 88 -20.59 2.71 -1.90
CA ASN A 88 -20.56 1.55 -2.79
C ASN A 88 -19.71 1.78 -4.05
N GLU A 89 -19.59 3.04 -4.51
CA GLU A 89 -18.68 3.41 -5.61
C GLU A 89 -17.21 3.39 -5.16
N LEU A 90 -16.95 3.80 -3.91
CA LEU A 90 -15.60 3.86 -3.35
C LEU A 90 -15.05 2.46 -3.01
N LEU A 91 -15.90 1.56 -2.52
CA LEU A 91 -15.50 0.22 -2.11
C LEU A 91 -15.29 -0.67 -3.35
N PRO A 92 -14.17 -1.39 -3.47
CA PRO A 92 -13.97 -2.26 -4.63
C PRO A 92 -15.03 -3.36 -4.67
N GLN A 93 -15.67 -3.48 -5.83
CA GLN A 93 -16.78 -4.41 -6.05
C GLN A 93 -16.32 -5.85 -6.24
N HIS A 94 -15.06 -6.06 -6.65
CA HIS A 94 -14.53 -7.37 -6.99
C HIS A 94 -13.17 -7.59 -6.32
N PRO A 95 -12.95 -8.75 -5.68
CA PRO A 95 -11.63 -9.17 -5.25
C PRO A 95 -10.67 -9.32 -6.44
N ILE A 96 -9.38 -9.23 -6.15
CA ILE A 96 -8.29 -9.41 -7.12
C ILE A 96 -7.84 -10.87 -7.06
N SER A 97 -7.70 -11.50 -8.23
CA SER A 97 -7.18 -12.85 -8.35
C SER A 97 -5.66 -12.83 -8.22
N ILE A 98 -5.14 -13.50 -7.19
CA ILE A 98 -3.72 -13.63 -6.89
C ILE A 98 -3.28 -15.05 -7.23
N PRO A 99 -2.31 -15.23 -8.14
CA PRO A 99 -1.72 -16.53 -8.41
C PRO A 99 -1.13 -17.17 -7.15
N ALA A 100 -1.44 -18.45 -6.91
CA ALA A 100 -0.97 -19.18 -5.72
C ALA A 100 0.56 -19.16 -5.54
N ASP A 101 1.32 -19.17 -6.64
CA ASP A 101 2.80 -19.12 -6.64
C ASP A 101 3.35 -17.78 -6.15
N ARG A 102 2.52 -16.74 -6.10
CA ARG A 102 2.89 -15.39 -5.64
C ARG A 102 2.58 -15.12 -4.16
N LEU A 103 1.94 -16.04 -3.44
CA LEU A 103 1.60 -15.85 -2.02
C LEU A 103 2.83 -15.57 -1.15
N GLN A 104 3.92 -16.32 -1.35
CA GLN A 104 5.17 -16.08 -0.62
C GLN A 104 5.75 -14.69 -0.90
N SER A 105 5.56 -14.17 -2.11
CA SER A 105 6.02 -12.83 -2.48
C SER A 105 5.23 -11.72 -1.79
N LEU A 106 4.02 -12.03 -1.30
CA LEU A 106 3.16 -11.15 -0.52
C LEU A 106 3.41 -11.26 0.99
N GLY A 107 4.40 -12.04 1.42
CA GLY A 107 4.70 -12.29 2.82
C GLY A 107 3.72 -13.25 3.51
N GLN A 108 2.88 -13.96 2.75
CA GLN A 108 2.00 -14.99 3.29
C GLN A 108 2.80 -16.28 3.52
N LEU A 109 2.75 -16.78 4.75
CA LEU A 109 3.51 -17.96 5.19
C LEU A 109 2.68 -19.24 5.11
N ASP A 110 1.36 -19.13 4.97
CA ASP A 110 0.48 -20.27 4.88
C ASP A 110 0.64 -20.99 3.54
N SER A 111 0.28 -22.27 3.52
CA SER A 111 0.34 -23.07 2.30
C SER A 111 -0.62 -22.49 1.26
N ALA A 112 -0.20 -22.50 0.00
CA ALA A 112 -1.07 -22.16 -1.11
C ALA A 112 -2.30 -23.09 -1.20
N ASP A 113 -2.25 -24.27 -0.58
CA ASP A 113 -3.33 -25.26 -0.53
C ASP A 113 -4.24 -25.14 0.71
N ASP A 114 -4.09 -24.09 1.53
CA ASP A 114 -4.93 -23.91 2.72
C ASP A 114 -6.43 -23.89 2.32
N PRO A 115 -7.29 -24.70 2.97
CA PRO A 115 -8.72 -24.71 2.70
C PRO A 115 -9.44 -23.42 3.11
N ALA A 116 -8.80 -22.56 3.93
CA ALA A 116 -9.33 -21.25 4.28
C ALA A 116 -9.29 -20.26 3.09
N TRP A 117 -8.45 -20.50 2.08
CA TRP A 117 -8.37 -19.61 0.93
C TRP A 117 -9.60 -19.68 0.03
N VAL A 118 -10.20 -18.52 -0.22
CA VAL A 118 -11.26 -18.38 -1.23
C VAL A 118 -10.65 -18.40 -2.62
N ARG A 119 -11.02 -19.40 -3.44
CA ARG A 119 -10.52 -19.54 -4.82
C ARG A 119 -11.33 -18.72 -5.80
N ASP A 120 -10.68 -18.28 -6.88
CA ASP A 120 -11.36 -17.66 -8.00
C ASP A 120 -12.21 -18.73 -8.74
N PRO A 121 -13.53 -18.52 -8.92
CA PRO A 121 -14.38 -19.42 -9.70
C PRO A 121 -13.92 -19.60 -11.15
N GLY A 122 -13.24 -18.60 -11.73
CA GLY A 122 -12.69 -18.64 -13.09
C GLY A 122 -11.30 -19.27 -13.18
N ASP A 123 -10.57 -19.37 -12.06
CA ASP A 123 -9.23 -19.95 -11.98
C ASP A 123 -8.99 -20.56 -10.59
N ALA A 124 -9.13 -21.88 -10.49
CA ALA A 124 -8.94 -22.60 -9.23
C ALA A 124 -7.50 -22.53 -8.68
N SER A 125 -6.52 -22.10 -9.49
CA SER A 125 -5.15 -21.88 -9.06
C SER A 125 -4.91 -20.50 -8.46
N ALA A 126 -5.88 -19.59 -8.58
CA ALA A 126 -5.83 -18.25 -8.02
C ALA A 126 -6.67 -18.12 -6.74
N ILE A 127 -6.23 -17.22 -5.88
CA ILE A 127 -6.87 -16.88 -4.60
C ILE A 127 -7.45 -15.47 -4.73
N LEU A 128 -8.69 -15.29 -4.30
CA LEU A 128 -9.33 -14.00 -4.23
C LEU A 128 -8.84 -13.23 -3.01
N ALA A 129 -8.34 -12.02 -3.23
CA ALA A 129 -7.85 -11.15 -2.18
C ALA A 129 -8.37 -9.73 -2.35
N LEU A 130 -8.51 -9.02 -1.23
CA LEU A 130 -8.82 -7.59 -1.22
C LEU A 130 -7.57 -6.80 -0.82
N PRO A 131 -7.31 -5.64 -1.45
CA PRO A 131 -6.32 -4.72 -0.93
C PRO A 131 -6.64 -4.32 0.52
N GLU A 132 -5.63 -4.16 1.37
CA GLU A 132 -5.83 -3.79 2.78
C GLU A 132 -6.65 -2.50 2.91
N TYR A 133 -6.37 -1.49 2.08
CA TYR A 133 -7.10 -0.22 2.12
C TYR A 133 -8.62 -0.42 1.90
N ALA A 134 -9.01 -1.39 1.08
CA ALA A 134 -10.40 -1.71 0.80
C ALA A 134 -11.10 -2.30 2.02
N VAL A 135 -10.40 -3.20 2.72
CA VAL A 135 -10.90 -3.80 3.97
C VAL A 135 -11.01 -2.73 5.06
N GLN A 136 -10.05 -1.81 5.15
CA GLN A 136 -10.10 -0.66 6.07
C GLN A 136 -11.27 0.27 5.78
N LEU A 137 -11.48 0.65 4.52
CA LEU A 137 -12.63 1.47 4.11
C LEU A 137 -13.96 0.75 4.37
N GLY A 138 -14.04 -0.56 4.08
CA GLY A 138 -15.21 -1.38 4.39
C GLY A 138 -15.51 -1.42 5.88
N CYS A 139 -14.48 -1.54 6.72
CA CYS A 139 -14.61 -1.45 8.17
C CYS A 139 -15.09 -0.08 8.64
N LEU A 140 -14.58 1.00 8.07
CA LEU A 140 -15.03 2.35 8.38
C LEU A 140 -16.51 2.54 8.03
N ASN A 141 -16.93 2.07 6.85
CA ASN A 141 -18.33 2.13 6.42
C ASN A 141 -19.24 1.30 7.33
N PHE A 142 -18.81 0.07 7.67
CA PHE A 142 -19.56 -0.81 8.57
C PHE A 142 -19.75 -0.18 9.96
N LEU A 143 -18.71 0.41 10.55
CA LEU A 143 -18.81 1.08 11.85
C LEU A 143 -19.75 2.31 11.79
N ARG A 144 -19.74 3.05 10.68
CA ARG A 144 -20.70 4.14 10.45
C ARG A 144 -22.14 3.60 10.44
N GLN A 145 -22.42 2.59 9.62
CA GLN A 145 -23.76 1.97 9.53
C GLN A 145 -24.19 1.39 10.89
N LEU A 146 -23.27 0.77 11.63
CA LEU A 146 -23.53 0.22 12.96
C LEU A 146 -23.94 1.31 13.95
N GLY A 147 -23.34 2.51 13.87
CA GLY A 147 -23.73 3.66 14.69
C GLY A 147 -25.15 4.15 14.44
N TYR A 148 -25.69 3.91 13.25
CA TYR A 148 -27.04 4.33 12.84
C TYR A 148 -28.07 3.20 12.81
N ARG A 149 -27.70 2.00 13.28
CA ARG A 149 -28.58 0.82 13.27
C ARG A 149 -29.90 0.99 14.05
N SER A 150 -30.00 2.01 14.92
CA SER A 150 -31.24 2.35 15.63
C SER A 150 -32.24 3.06 14.73
N ASP A 151 -31.72 3.82 13.76
CA ASP A 151 -32.49 4.73 12.93
C ASP A 151 -32.77 4.11 11.55
N ASP A 152 -31.83 3.31 11.04
CA ASP A 152 -31.86 2.70 9.71
C ASP A 152 -31.70 1.17 9.75
N ASN A 153 -32.33 0.48 8.78
CA ASN A 153 -32.29 -0.98 8.69
C ASN A 153 -31.20 -1.49 7.73
N PHE A 154 -30.13 -2.03 8.30
CA PHE A 154 -29.00 -2.60 7.56
C PHE A 154 -29.00 -4.14 7.49
N THR A 155 -30.06 -4.83 7.93
CA THR A 155 -30.09 -6.32 7.99
C THR A 155 -29.97 -7.00 6.62
N HIS A 156 -30.22 -6.27 5.53
CA HIS A 156 -30.02 -6.76 4.17
C HIS A 156 -28.53 -6.93 3.81
N LEU A 157 -27.62 -6.25 4.51
CA LEU A 157 -26.19 -6.31 4.26
C LEU A 157 -25.55 -7.54 4.92
N PRO A 158 -24.61 -8.23 4.25
CA PRO A 158 -23.91 -9.39 4.81
C PRO A 158 -23.27 -9.13 6.17
N SER A 159 -22.71 -7.94 6.39
CA SER A 159 -22.05 -7.55 7.65
C SER A 159 -22.98 -7.56 8.87
N PHE A 160 -24.30 -7.42 8.64
CA PHE A 160 -25.33 -7.40 9.67
C PHE A 160 -26.09 -8.73 9.79
N GLN A 161 -25.71 -9.75 9.02
CA GLN A 161 -26.33 -11.08 9.11
C GLN A 161 -25.78 -11.87 10.32
N GLY A 162 -26.68 -12.58 10.99
CA GLY A 162 -26.37 -13.42 12.15
C GLY A 162 -26.86 -12.84 13.47
N GLU A 163 -26.41 -13.44 14.58
CA GLU A 163 -26.76 -12.97 15.91
C GLU A 163 -26.13 -11.59 16.20
N ASN A 164 -26.76 -10.80 17.05
CA ASN A 164 -26.25 -9.49 17.45
C ASN A 164 -24.82 -9.56 18.06
N SER A 165 -24.49 -10.64 18.76
CA SER A 165 -23.14 -10.91 19.28
C SER A 165 -22.10 -10.96 18.16
N LEU A 166 -22.41 -11.61 17.04
CA LEU A 166 -21.55 -11.73 15.87
C LEU A 166 -21.34 -10.37 15.16
N VAL A 167 -22.38 -9.55 15.09
CA VAL A 167 -22.26 -8.18 14.54
C VAL A 167 -21.31 -7.33 15.37
N TRP A 168 -21.36 -7.44 16.70
CA TRP A 168 -20.45 -6.74 17.60
C TRP A 168 -19.02 -7.30 17.55
N ASP A 169 -18.85 -8.60 17.36
CA ASP A 169 -17.53 -9.20 17.16
C ASP A 169 -16.86 -8.66 15.89
N ARG A 170 -17.59 -8.58 14.78
CA ARG A 170 -17.11 -7.91 13.55
C ARG A 170 -16.75 -6.45 13.80
N ALA A 171 -17.52 -5.74 14.62
CA ALA A 171 -17.24 -4.34 14.95
C ALA A 171 -15.91 -4.21 15.71
N TYR A 172 -15.67 -5.10 16.66
CA TYR A 172 -14.41 -5.16 17.40
C TYR A 172 -13.23 -5.47 16.47
N GLN A 173 -13.37 -6.46 15.58
CA GLN A 173 -12.34 -6.76 14.57
C GLN A 173 -12.03 -5.56 13.68
N CYS A 174 -13.06 -4.80 13.27
CA CYS A 174 -12.86 -3.59 12.48
C CYS A 174 -12.16 -2.47 13.24
N ILE A 175 -12.49 -2.25 14.52
CA ILE A 175 -11.79 -1.28 15.36
C ILE A 175 -10.31 -1.67 15.51
N GLU A 176 -10.01 -2.94 15.77
CA GLU A 176 -8.63 -3.41 15.92
C GLU A 176 -7.84 -3.30 14.61
N ARG A 177 -8.46 -3.62 13.46
CA ARG A 177 -7.80 -3.44 12.15
C ARG A 177 -7.50 -1.97 11.87
N LEU A 178 -8.46 -1.07 12.07
CA LEU A 178 -8.26 0.37 11.90
C LEU A 178 -7.22 0.93 12.88
N ARG A 179 -7.21 0.45 14.14
CA ARG A 179 -6.20 0.81 15.14
C ARG A 179 -4.81 0.40 14.65
N HIS A 180 -4.64 -0.83 14.19
CA HIS A 180 -3.38 -1.31 13.63
C HIS A 180 -2.96 -0.50 12.40
N ALA A 181 -3.88 -0.19 11.48
CA ALA A 181 -3.60 0.64 10.30
C ALA A 181 -3.03 2.02 10.67
N ILE A 182 -3.55 2.62 11.74
CA ILE A 182 -3.08 3.92 12.23
C ILE A 182 -1.73 3.79 12.94
N MET A 183 -1.55 2.75 13.76
CA MET A 183 -0.34 2.55 14.57
C MET A 183 0.87 2.04 13.76
N VAL A 184 0.65 1.21 12.75
CA VAL A 184 1.70 0.53 11.97
C VAL A 184 2.16 1.36 10.75
N ARG A 185 1.84 2.66 10.71
CA ARG A 185 2.24 3.59 9.64
C ARG A 185 3.76 3.91 9.60
N THR A 186 4.61 2.98 10.06
CA THR A 186 6.09 3.05 10.03
C THR A 186 6.77 1.75 9.57
N SER A 187 6.05 0.68 9.19
CA SER A 187 6.69 -0.54 8.67
C SER A 187 5.89 -1.19 7.53
N ASN A 188 6.54 -1.33 6.37
CA ASN A 188 5.99 -1.53 5.02
C ASN A 188 5.40 -2.93 4.71
N ALA A 189 4.77 -3.60 5.68
CA ALA A 189 4.47 -5.04 5.56
C ALA A 189 2.99 -5.41 5.29
N TRP A 190 2.04 -4.47 5.22
CA TRP A 190 0.60 -4.80 5.26
C TRP A 190 -0.22 -4.16 4.14
N ILE A 191 0.17 -4.33 2.87
CA ILE A 191 -0.62 -3.86 1.72
C ILE A 191 -1.81 -4.80 1.44
N TRP A 192 -1.84 -5.99 2.04
CA TRP A 192 -2.80 -7.05 1.71
C TRP A 192 -3.43 -7.66 2.95
N THR A 193 -4.76 -7.68 2.98
CA THR A 193 -5.51 -8.60 3.84
C THR A 193 -6.46 -9.43 3.03
N ILE A 194 -6.28 -10.74 3.17
CA ILE A 194 -7.11 -11.74 2.53
C ILE A 194 -8.23 -12.09 3.52
N GLY A 195 -9.45 -12.19 2.99
CA GLY A 195 -10.67 -12.44 3.76
C GLY A 195 -10.87 -13.91 4.08
#